data_AF-A0A951TR65-F1
#
_entry.id   AF-A0A951TR65-F1
#
_cell.length_a   1.000
_cell.length_b   1.000
_cell.length_c   1.000
_cell.angle_alpha   90.00
_cell.angle_beta   90.00
_cell.angle_gamma   90.00
#
_symmetry.space_group_name_H-M   'P 1'
#
loop_
_entity.id
_entity.type
_entity.pdbx_description
1 polymer ?
#
loop_
_entity_poly.entity_id
_entity_poly.type
_entity_poly.pdbx_seq_one_letter_code
_entity_poly.pdbx_strand_id
1 'polypeptide(L)'
;DLDDVVGAFGVCIGVIATPAHAAQDVCDRLVAAGVTSILNFAPTLLRVPPQVDVRKVDLSNELQILCFHEHRKGFALVEPLLDESMTGEVSA
;
A
#
# COMPACT_ATOMS: atom_id res chain seq x y z
N ASP A 1 -13.43 -19.76 18.29
CA ASP A 1 -12.04 -19.30 18.40
C ASP A 1 -11.45 -19.13 17.00
N LEU A 2 -10.24 -18.59 16.84
CA LEU A 2 -9.58 -18.40 15.54
C LEU A 2 -9.50 -19.70 14.74
N ASP A 3 -9.09 -20.79 15.40
CA ASP A 3 -8.91 -22.10 14.78
C ASP A 3 -10.23 -22.67 14.25
N ASP A 4 -11.33 -22.47 14.98
CA ASP A 4 -12.67 -22.89 14.54
C ASP A 4 -13.10 -22.17 13.26
N VAL A 5 -12.81 -20.86 13.17
CA VAL A 5 -13.15 -20.06 11.99
C VAL A 5 -12.29 -20.50 10.81
N VAL A 6 -10.99 -20.68 11.00
CA VAL A 6 -10.09 -21.09 9.92
C VAL A 6 -10.49 -22.48 9.40
N GLY A 7 -10.77 -23.42 10.30
CA GLY A 7 -11.22 -24.77 9.95
C GLY A 7 -12.60 -24.80 9.28
N ALA A 8 -13.58 -24.08 9.82
CA ALA A 8 -14.96 -24.10 9.31
C ALA A 8 -15.09 -23.47 7.91
N PHE A 9 -14.29 -22.45 7.61
CA PHE A 9 -14.38 -21.71 6.35
C PHE A 9 -13.26 -22.02 5.35
N GLY A 10 -12.29 -22.87 5.73
CA GLY A 10 -11.13 -23.17 4.88
C GLY A 10 -10.32 -21.92 4.57
N VAL A 11 -10.03 -21.10 5.59
CA VAL A 11 -9.35 -19.82 5.40
C VAL A 11 -7.88 -20.06 5.02
N CYS A 12 -7.52 -19.67 3.80
CA CYS A 12 -6.13 -19.82 3.30
C CYS A 12 -5.29 -18.54 3.42
N ILE A 13 -5.94 -17.37 3.52
CA ILE A 13 -5.26 -16.06 3.50
C ILE A 13 -5.55 -15.28 4.79
N GLY A 14 -4.49 -14.86 5.49
CA GLY A 14 -4.54 -13.97 6.64
C GLY A 14 -3.95 -12.59 6.32
N VAL A 15 -4.51 -11.54 6.91
CA VAL A 15 -4.00 -10.16 6.78
C VAL A 15 -3.53 -9.67 8.14
N ILE A 16 -2.28 -9.21 8.22
CA ILE A 16 -1.69 -8.66 9.44
C ILE A 16 -1.52 -7.16 9.29
N ALA A 17 -2.30 -6.41 10.06
CA ALA A 17 -2.29 -4.95 10.13
C ALA A 17 -2.09 -4.44 11.57
N THR A 18 -1.30 -5.18 12.35
CA THR A 18 -1.00 -4.89 13.76
C THR A 18 0.27 -4.04 13.90
N PRO A 19 0.52 -3.45 15.09
CA PRO A 19 1.84 -2.90 15.41
C PRO A 19 2.95 -3.94 15.28
N ALA A 20 4.18 -3.48 15.02
CA ALA A 20 5.33 -4.35 14.78
C ALA A 20 5.58 -5.38 15.89
N HIS A 21 5.43 -4.98 17.15
CA HIS A 21 5.71 -5.85 18.30
C HIS A 21 4.72 -7.02 18.43
N ALA A 22 3.51 -6.89 17.89
CA ALA A 22 2.46 -7.92 17.96
C ALA A 22 2.37 -8.78 16.68
N ALA A 23 3.03 -8.36 15.60
CA ALA A 23 2.82 -8.95 14.28
C ALA A 23 3.32 -10.40 14.19
N GLN A 24 4.42 -10.74 14.87
CA GLN A 24 4.94 -12.11 14.87
C GLN A 24 3.99 -13.05 15.62
N ASP A 25 3.52 -12.67 16.80
CA ASP A 25 2.60 -13.51 17.59
C ASP A 25 1.29 -13.77 16.83
N VAL A 26 0.77 -12.77 16.11
CA VAL A 26 -0.42 -12.95 15.26
C VAL A 26 -0.12 -13.83 14.05
N CYS A 27 1.04 -13.67 13.43
CA CYS A 27 1.50 -14.54 12.34
C CYS A 27 1.57 -16.00 12.81
N ASP A 28 2.19 -16.26 13.95
CA ASP A 28 2.35 -17.61 14.50
C ASP A 28 0.99 -18.26 14.77
N ARG A 29 0.01 -17.50 15.30
CA ARG A 29 -1.35 -17.97 15.50
C ARG A 29 -2.09 -18.29 14.20
N LEU A 30 -1.96 -17.44 13.19
CA LEU A 30 -2.57 -17.70 11.87
C LEU A 30 -1.98 -18.98 11.23
N VAL A 31 -0.66 -19.14 11.30
CA VAL A 31 0.03 -20.33 10.78
C VAL A 31 -0.38 -21.59 11.56
N ALA A 32 -0.46 -21.51 12.89
CA ALA A 32 -0.92 -22.63 13.72
C ALA A 32 -2.37 -23.03 13.42
N ALA A 33 -3.22 -22.06 13.08
CA ALA A 33 -4.61 -22.29 12.68
C ALA A 33 -4.73 -22.92 11.27
N GLY A 34 -3.65 -22.93 10.47
CA GLY A 34 -3.62 -23.55 9.14
C GLY A 34 -3.60 -22.56 7.96
N VAL A 35 -3.46 -21.25 8.22
CA VAL A 35 -3.32 -20.25 7.15
C VAL A 35 -1.95 -20.39 6.48
N THR A 36 -1.94 -20.47 5.15
CA THR A 36 -0.71 -20.69 4.35
C THR A 36 -0.27 -19.47 3.56
N SER A 37 -1.07 -18.42 3.48
CA SER A 37 -0.71 -17.16 2.81
C SER A 37 -0.98 -15.96 3.73
N ILE A 38 0.00 -15.08 3.86
CA ILE A 38 -0.07 -13.91 4.74
C ILE A 38 0.22 -12.64 3.96
N LEU A 39 -0.71 -11.69 4.03
CA LEU A 39 -0.50 -10.32 3.58
C LEU A 39 -0.11 -9.44 4.76
N ASN A 40 1.14 -8.99 4.80
CA ASN A 40 1.73 -8.28 5.92
C ASN A 40 1.82 -6.77 5.64
N PHE A 41 1.02 -5.98 6.37
CA PHE A 41 1.10 -4.53 6.43
C PHE A 41 1.90 -4.01 7.63
N ALA A 42 2.25 -4.90 8.58
CA ALA A 42 3.04 -4.47 9.72
C ALA A 42 4.45 -4.05 9.29
N PRO A 43 5.06 -3.02 9.93
CA PRO A 43 6.38 -2.52 9.58
C PRO A 43 7.49 -3.40 10.17
N THR A 44 7.39 -4.72 9.96
CA THR A 44 8.36 -5.70 10.43
C THR A 44 8.44 -6.89 9.47
N LEU A 45 9.58 -7.57 9.48
CA LEU A 45 9.74 -8.83 8.77
C LEU A 45 9.20 -9.97 9.64
N LEU A 46 8.36 -10.82 9.06
CA LEU A 46 7.81 -11.99 9.73
C LEU A 46 8.69 -13.21 9.45
N ARG A 47 8.86 -14.06 10.46
CA ARG A 47 9.44 -15.40 10.30
C ARG A 47 8.31 -16.40 10.14
N VAL A 48 8.39 -17.21 9.10
CA VAL A 48 7.40 -18.24 8.79
C VAL A 48 8.09 -19.53 8.35
N PRO A 49 7.45 -20.69 8.50
CA PRO A 49 7.99 -21.93 7.96
C PRO A 49 7.91 -21.96 6.41
N PRO A 50 8.67 -22.85 5.73
CA PRO A 50 8.81 -22.83 4.26
C PRO A 50 7.52 -22.99 3.47
N GLN A 51 6.50 -23.62 4.04
CA GLN A 51 5.19 -23.83 3.40
C GLN A 51 4.23 -22.63 3.48
N VAL A 52 4.67 -21.49 4.03
CA VAL A 52 3.84 -20.28 4.20
C VAL A 52 4.41 -19.15 3.37
N ASP A 53 3.57 -18.58 2.51
CA ASP A 53 3.92 -17.42 1.70
C ASP A 53 3.60 -16.12 2.44
N VAL A 54 4.55 -15.18 2.46
CA VAL A 54 4.35 -13.84 3.05
C VAL A 54 4.57 -12.77 1.99
N ARG A 55 3.54 -11.96 1.73
CA ARG A 55 3.64 -10.77 0.90
C ARG A 55 3.59 -9.53 1.77
N LYS A 56 4.69 -8.77 1.79
CA LYS A 56 4.73 -7.46 2.43
C LYS A 56 4.08 -6.40 1.54
N VAL A 57 3.30 -5.51 2.12
CA VAL A 57 2.77 -4.32 1.45
C VAL A 57 3.50 -3.09 1.99
N ASP A 58 4.09 -2.30 1.09
CA ASP A 58 4.68 -1.00 1.42
C ASP A 58 3.76 0.10 0.90
N LEU A 59 2.79 0.50 1.72
CA LEU A 59 1.84 1.57 1.37
C LEU A 59 2.53 2.92 1.18
N SER A 60 3.66 3.17 1.86
CA SER A 60 4.37 4.44 1.75
C SER A 60 4.92 4.63 0.34
N ASN A 61 5.48 3.58 -0.25
CA ASN A 61 5.96 3.62 -1.62
C ASN A 61 4.81 3.83 -2.62
N GLU A 62 3.69 3.12 -2.45
CA GLU A 62 2.50 3.28 -3.30
C GLU A 62 1.94 4.71 -3.23
N LEU A 63 1.83 5.27 -2.02
CA LEU A 63 1.38 6.65 -1.83
C LEU A 63 2.37 7.66 -2.43
N GLN A 64 3.68 7.44 -2.28
CA GLN A 64 4.69 8.31 -2.88
C GLN A 64 4.60 8.34 -4.41
N ILE A 65 4.33 7.20 -5.05
CA ILE A 65 4.09 7.11 -6.49
C ILE A 65 2.85 7.93 -6.88
N LEU A 66 1.75 7.77 -6.14
CA LEU A 66 0.51 8.53 -6.37
C LEU A 66 0.74 10.05 -6.21
N CYS A 67 1.40 10.47 -5.13
CA CYS A 67 1.75 11.86 -4.89
C CYS A 67 2.60 12.43 -6.03
N PHE A 68 3.61 11.70 -6.53
CA PHE A 68 4.41 12.17 -7.66
C PHE A 68 3.58 12.35 -8.93
N HIS A 69 2.68 11.42 -9.25
CA HIS A 69 1.81 11.54 -10.41
C HIS A 69 0.84 12.72 -10.31
N GLU A 70 0.23 12.97 -9.15
CA GLU A 70 -0.65 14.11 -8.95
C GLU A 70 0.10 15.46 -9.06
N HIS A 71 1.29 15.58 -8.49
CA HIS A 71 2.12 16.78 -8.69
C HIS A 71 2.47 17.01 -10.17
N ARG A 72 2.68 15.93 -10.94
CA ARG A 72 3.03 16.01 -12.37
C ARG A 72 1.82 16.33 -13.25
N LYS A 73 0.61 15.87 -12.88
CA LYS A 73 -0.65 16.31 -13.50
C LYS A 73 -0.87 17.82 -13.30
N GLY A 74 -0.48 18.35 -12.14
CA GLY A 74 -0.51 19.79 -11.85
C GLY A 74 0.34 20.65 -12.81
N PHE A 75 1.42 20.11 -13.37
CA PHE A 75 2.25 20.81 -14.36
C PHE A 75 1.66 20.81 -15.78
N ALA A 76 0.72 19.92 -16.10
CA ALA A 76 0.11 19.83 -17.43
C ALA A 76 -1.11 20.76 -17.60
N LEU A 77 -1.63 21.35 -16.51
CA LEU A 77 -2.79 22.26 -16.52
C LEU A 77 -2.43 23.73 -16.29
N VAL A 78 -1.14 24.07 -16.23
CA VAL A 78 -0.72 25.47 -16.37
C VAL A 78 -0.57 25.75 -17.86
N GLU A 79 -1.67 26.11 -18.52
CA GLU A 79 -1.56 26.84 -19.78
C GLU A 79 -0.65 28.05 -19.51
N PRO A 80 0.42 28.27 -20.29
CA PRO A 80 1.19 29.49 -20.15
C PRO A 80 0.23 30.64 -20.42
N LEU A 81 0.01 31.50 -19.43
CA LEU A 81 -0.67 32.78 -19.61
C LEU A 81 0.10 33.55 -20.69
N LEU A 82 -0.39 33.45 -21.93
CA LEU A 82 -0.02 34.39 -22.98
C LEU A 82 -0.63 35.72 -22.55
N ASP A 83 0.25 36.64 -22.20
CA ASP A 83 -0.10 38.03 -21.93
C ASP A 83 -0.64 38.67 -23.23
N GLU A 84 -1.97 38.69 -23.38
CA GLU A 84 -2.67 39.34 -24.50
C GLU A 84 -2.75 40.88 -24.35
N SER A 85 -1.71 41.53 -23.81
CA SER A 85 -1.71 43.00 -23.62
C SER A 85 -0.59 43.77 -24.35
N MET A 86 -0.02 43.23 -25.44
CA MET A 86 0.91 44.01 -26.29
C MET A 86 0.65 43.96 -27.80
N THR A 87 -0.59 43.71 -28.24
CA THR A 87 -1.04 44.12 -29.58
C THR A 87 -1.77 45.45 -29.50
N GLY A 88 -1.12 46.55 -29.90
CA GLY A 88 -1.80 47.84 -30.06
C GLY A 88 -0.89 49.06 -30.13
N GLU A 89 -0.38 49.33 -31.33
CA GLU A 89 -0.20 50.66 -31.95
C GLU A 89 0.50 51.79 -31.16
N VAL A 90 1.66 52.24 -31.67
CA VAL A 90 1.85 53.66 -31.99
C VAL A 90 2.55 53.78 -33.34
N SER A 91 1.78 54.25 -34.32
CA SER A 91 2.24 54.83 -35.58
C SER A 91 2.89 56.19 -35.29
N ALA A 92 4.14 56.37 -35.73
CA ALA A 92 4.74 57.63 -36.21
C ALA A 92 6.11 57.34 -36.82
#